data_AF-A0A257GEN8-F1
#
_entry.id   AF-A0A257GEN8-F1
#
_cell.length_a   1.000
_cell.length_b   1.000
_cell.length_c   1.000
_cell.angle_alpha   90.00
_cell.angle_beta   90.00
_cell.angle_gamma   90.00
#
_symmetry.space_group_name_H-M   'P 1'
#
loop_
_entity.id
_entity.type
_entity.pdbx_description
1 polymer ?
#
loop_
_entity_poly.entity_id
_entity_poly.type
_entity_poly.pdbx_seq_one_letter_code
_entity_poly.pdbx_strand_id
1 'polypeptide(L)'
;MCSCLLQTRTGIDAGLPQHGQAGTARSDLAQTCSKYLQKNRKFSHHSHVSGKLCEVAALRHDAARQVIDGCGQRPLPCLHNGRIKSTRRRGWGMDSNALYATLPDLSARIMRSALVSETRVDWDDFCRTSHVRPVRFDGYAGQLLAQEEMQLQKSFAACTADARTIWFDVGLRYRAIKYGELGLAMMTARTLGEALQIACRCQSLTYSLINYRYAAAPNGSCALIGTSGKLSESLHDFTHYRDLGAIRTLIADVMGGELPLERVTLTTPPPPDWERQQRYFPCPVQFNAEQTQWLFKPGAANLPLPMADSDLVTLYSSRCDSMLRRAQTDGTIKGRLAARLSRSDSEFPTAGEAARMLALSERTLHRRLAEEGTRFSAMIDEARYSRARELLMDGHMAIEQIAVAVGFAEPSSFSRAFKRWSGMGALEYRRQTQGRDTRPA
;
A
#
# COMPACT_ATOMS: atom_id res chain seq x y z
N MET A 1 40.05 -33.59 5.25
CA MET A 1 40.89 -33.69 6.47
C MET A 1 40.15 -32.94 7.59
N CYS A 2 39.63 -33.46 8.70
CA CYS A 2 39.40 -34.76 9.33
C CYS A 2 38.13 -34.54 10.18
N SER A 3 37.07 -35.33 10.02
CA SER A 3 36.61 -36.42 10.92
C SER A 3 36.60 -36.07 12.42
N CYS A 4 35.41 -36.07 13.04
CA CYS A 4 35.18 -36.86 14.26
C CYS A 4 33.68 -37.09 14.52
N LEU A 5 33.30 -38.36 14.46
CA LEU A 5 32.05 -38.96 14.92
C LEU A 5 31.95 -38.93 16.45
N LEU A 6 30.72 -38.88 16.97
CA LEU A 6 30.30 -39.72 18.10
C LEU A 6 28.78 -39.86 18.10
N GLN A 7 28.34 -41.01 17.59
CA GLN A 7 27.04 -41.60 17.87
C GLN A 7 27.05 -42.15 19.31
N THR A 8 25.97 -41.99 20.04
CA THR A 8 25.50 -43.03 20.97
C THR A 8 23.98 -43.14 20.87
N ARG A 9 23.54 -44.28 20.34
CA ARG A 9 22.19 -44.83 20.48
C ARG A 9 22.09 -45.47 21.87
N THR A 10 20.99 -45.25 22.58
CA THR A 10 20.27 -46.32 23.29
C THR A 10 18.79 -45.95 23.28
N GLY A 11 17.96 -46.84 22.75
CA GLY A 11 16.51 -46.78 22.87
C GLY A 11 16.06 -47.72 23.98
N ILE A 12 14.98 -47.35 24.66
CA ILE A 12 14.10 -48.28 25.39
C ILE A 12 12.66 -47.77 25.21
N ASP A 13 11.82 -48.68 24.73
CA ASP A 13 10.37 -48.59 24.56
C ASP A 13 9.59 -48.58 25.88
N ALA A 14 8.31 -48.18 25.75
CA ALA A 14 7.12 -48.63 26.48
C ALA A 14 6.52 -47.71 27.57
N GLY A 15 5.21 -47.48 27.42
CA GLY A 15 4.28 -47.41 28.56
C GLY A 15 3.39 -46.17 28.65
N LEU A 16 2.24 -46.18 27.95
CA LEU A 16 1.05 -45.46 28.39
C LEU A 16 0.52 -46.07 29.70
N PRO A 17 -0.15 -45.27 30.55
CA PRO A 17 -1.51 -45.64 30.92
C PRO A 17 -2.51 -44.48 30.85
N GLN A 18 -3.77 -44.85 30.61
CA GLN A 18 -4.96 -44.00 30.62
C GLN A 18 -5.59 -43.90 32.03
N HIS A 19 -6.39 -42.83 32.19
CA HIS A 19 -7.47 -42.55 33.15
C HIS A 19 -7.15 -41.93 34.53
N GLY A 20 -7.75 -40.75 34.77
CA GLY A 20 -8.01 -40.24 36.13
C GLY A 20 -8.09 -38.72 36.29
N GLN A 21 -9.27 -38.15 36.00
CA GLN A 21 -9.91 -36.97 36.61
C GLN A 21 -9.17 -35.63 36.90
N ALA A 22 -9.82 -34.59 36.37
CA ALA A 22 -9.81 -33.17 36.70
C ALA A 22 -9.39 -32.75 38.14
N GLY A 23 -8.52 -31.74 38.22
CA GLY A 23 -8.33 -30.92 39.41
C GLY A 23 -6.99 -30.17 39.44
N THR A 24 -7.04 -28.84 39.31
CA THR A 24 -6.02 -27.87 39.77
C THR A 24 -4.58 -28.00 39.21
N ALA A 25 -4.32 -27.39 38.04
CA ALA A 25 -2.97 -27.07 37.57
C ALA A 25 -2.80 -25.55 37.33
N ARG A 26 -3.00 -24.77 38.40
CA ARG A 26 -2.60 -23.36 38.52
C ARG A 26 -1.99 -23.13 39.91
N SER A 27 -0.89 -23.83 40.21
CA SER A 27 -0.04 -23.50 41.38
C SER A 27 1.40 -24.06 41.34
N ASP A 28 1.79 -24.91 40.39
CA ASP A 28 3.09 -25.61 40.48
C ASP A 28 4.30 -24.95 39.77
N LEU A 29 4.09 -23.90 38.95
CA LEU A 29 5.22 -23.14 38.37
C LEU A 29 5.80 -22.09 39.33
N ALA A 30 5.00 -21.58 40.27
CA ALA A 30 5.45 -20.61 41.27
C ALA A 30 6.26 -21.28 42.40
N GLN A 31 5.93 -22.54 42.74
CA GLN A 31 6.59 -23.27 43.83
C GLN A 31 7.90 -23.95 43.39
N THR A 32 8.03 -24.28 42.09
CA THR A 32 9.26 -24.82 41.52
C THR A 32 10.34 -23.73 41.36
N CYS A 33 9.97 -22.50 40.98
CA CYS A 33 10.89 -21.37 40.96
C CYS A 33 11.37 -20.95 42.36
N SER A 34 10.50 -21.02 43.37
CA SER A 34 10.88 -20.64 44.74
C SER A 34 11.82 -21.64 45.42
N LYS A 35 11.63 -22.95 45.16
CA LYS A 35 12.56 -24.01 45.64
C LYS A 35 13.91 -23.99 44.90
N TYR A 36 13.95 -23.60 43.62
CA TYR A 36 15.20 -23.45 42.86
C TYR A 36 16.03 -22.23 43.32
N LEU A 37 15.36 -21.15 43.72
CA LEU A 37 16.00 -19.92 44.23
C LEU A 37 16.44 -20.04 45.70
N GLN A 38 15.83 -20.91 46.52
CA GLN A 38 16.27 -21.16 47.90
C GLN A 38 17.44 -22.15 48.00
N LYS A 39 17.64 -23.05 47.04
CA LYS A 39 18.69 -24.09 47.11
C LYS A 39 20.08 -23.66 46.61
N ASN A 40 20.22 -22.46 46.05
CA ASN A 40 21.49 -21.94 45.49
C ASN A 40 21.99 -20.65 46.18
N ARG A 41 21.87 -20.55 47.51
CA ARG A 41 22.67 -19.62 48.32
C ARG A 41 23.92 -20.35 48.82
N LYS A 42 24.94 -20.45 47.97
CA LYS A 42 26.37 -20.60 48.30
C LYS A 42 27.10 -20.99 47.02
N PHE A 43 27.51 -20.00 46.24
CA PHE A 43 28.73 -19.99 45.43
C PHE A 43 28.91 -18.56 44.93
N SER A 44 29.58 -17.77 45.76
CA SER A 44 30.25 -16.53 45.36
C SER A 44 31.39 -16.90 44.39
N HIS A 45 31.55 -16.08 43.34
CA HIS A 45 32.53 -16.17 42.24
C HIS A 45 32.11 -16.93 40.97
N HIS A 46 31.28 -16.28 40.14
CA HIS A 46 31.59 -15.98 38.73
C HIS A 46 30.43 -15.22 38.08
N SER A 47 30.49 -13.89 38.17
CA SER A 47 29.55 -12.95 37.56
C SER A 47 29.99 -12.57 36.15
N HIS A 48 29.66 -13.37 35.13
CA HIS A 48 29.92 -12.99 33.72
C HIS A 48 28.87 -13.42 32.68
N VAL A 49 27.71 -13.97 33.09
CA VAL A 49 26.68 -14.44 32.14
C VAL A 49 25.35 -13.67 32.25
N SER A 50 25.06 -12.99 33.37
CA SER A 50 23.85 -12.14 33.49
C SER A 50 24.02 -10.72 32.94
N GLY A 51 25.27 -10.24 32.78
CA GLY A 51 25.56 -8.92 32.22
C GLY A 51 25.37 -8.86 30.70
N LYS A 52 25.73 -9.94 29.99
CA LYS A 52 25.67 -10.00 28.51
C LYS A 52 24.25 -10.01 27.94
N LEU A 53 23.26 -10.55 28.67
CA LEU A 53 21.86 -10.54 28.23
C LEU A 53 21.20 -9.15 28.40
N CYS A 54 21.53 -8.43 29.48
CA CYS A 54 21.12 -7.03 29.66
C CYS A 54 21.88 -6.08 28.73
N GLU A 55 23.17 -6.29 28.49
CA GLU A 55 23.95 -5.51 27.51
C GLU A 55 23.42 -5.70 26.09
N VAL A 56 23.08 -6.92 25.67
CA VAL A 56 22.53 -7.16 24.33
C VAL A 56 21.13 -6.55 24.18
N ALA A 57 20.30 -6.57 25.24
CA ALA A 57 18.99 -5.89 25.23
C ALA A 57 19.12 -4.35 25.21
N ALA A 58 20.09 -3.79 25.96
CA ALA A 58 20.38 -2.35 25.99
C ALA A 58 20.98 -1.87 24.66
N LEU A 59 21.95 -2.59 24.09
CA LEU A 59 22.56 -2.31 22.79
C LEU A 59 21.55 -2.34 21.63
N ARG A 60 20.52 -3.21 21.72
CA ARG A 60 19.43 -3.29 20.72
C ARG A 60 18.38 -2.19 20.90
N HIS A 61 18.13 -1.77 22.13
CA HIS A 61 17.29 -0.59 22.41
C HIS A 61 18.00 0.70 21.97
N ASP A 62 19.33 0.77 22.09
CA ASP A 62 20.16 1.85 21.56
C ASP A 62 20.27 1.81 20.04
N ALA A 63 20.29 0.65 19.38
CA ALA A 63 20.23 0.57 17.93
C ALA A 63 18.89 1.11 17.37
N ALA A 64 17.76 0.79 18.02
CA ALA A 64 16.45 1.35 17.69
C ALA A 64 16.40 2.88 17.93
N ARG A 65 16.98 3.37 19.02
CA ARG A 65 17.16 4.80 19.27
C ARG A 65 18.10 5.46 18.26
N GLN A 66 19.22 4.85 17.89
CA GLN A 66 20.18 5.38 16.92
C GLN A 66 19.62 5.44 15.49
N VAL A 67 18.76 4.49 15.08
CA VAL A 67 18.00 4.58 13.83
C VAL A 67 17.04 5.79 13.85
N ILE A 68 16.48 6.12 15.02
CA ILE A 68 15.57 7.26 15.21
C ILE A 68 16.33 8.59 15.32
N ASP A 69 17.40 8.64 16.13
CA ASP A 69 18.20 9.83 16.46
C ASP A 69 19.19 10.21 15.34
N GLY A 70 19.66 9.24 14.54
CA GLY A 70 20.50 9.47 13.36
C GLY A 70 19.75 10.06 12.15
N CYS A 71 18.42 9.97 12.14
CA CYS A 71 17.54 10.67 11.19
C CYS A 71 17.22 12.06 11.73
N GLY A 72 18.16 13.01 11.57
CA GLY A 72 18.09 14.35 12.14
C GLY A 72 16.72 15.05 12.07
N GLN A 73 16.05 15.13 13.21
CA GLN A 73 15.42 16.35 13.71
C GLN A 73 15.89 16.56 15.15
N ARG A 74 16.83 17.50 15.34
CA ARG A 74 17.18 17.98 16.68
C ARG A 74 15.93 18.63 17.29
N PRO A 75 15.60 18.39 18.57
CA PRO A 75 14.60 19.19 19.26
C PRO A 75 15.14 20.63 19.36
N LEU A 76 14.37 21.60 18.85
CA LEU A 76 14.71 23.01 18.98
C LEU A 76 14.76 23.40 20.46
N PRO A 77 15.78 24.16 20.91
CA PRO A 77 15.84 24.65 22.27
C PRO A 77 14.82 25.77 22.47
N CYS A 78 14.16 25.75 23.63
CA CYS A 78 13.29 26.80 24.11
C CYS A 78 14.03 28.14 24.14
N LEU A 79 13.69 29.08 23.24
CA LEU A 79 14.10 30.48 23.36
C LEU A 79 12.93 31.43 23.10
N HIS A 80 12.82 32.33 24.06
CA HIS A 80 11.88 33.44 24.21
C HIS A 80 11.97 34.43 23.04
N ASN A 81 10.82 34.99 22.63
CA ASN A 81 10.65 36.19 21.80
C ASN A 81 11.50 36.36 20.52
N GLY A 82 10.90 36.05 19.37
CA GLY A 82 11.38 36.53 18.06
C GLY A 82 10.55 35.98 16.90
N ARG A 83 9.81 36.85 16.21
CA ARG A 83 8.97 36.49 15.05
C ARG A 83 9.81 35.82 13.94
N ILE A 84 9.53 34.54 13.66
CA ILE A 84 9.94 33.87 12.43
C ILE A 84 8.67 33.43 11.69
N LYS A 85 8.51 33.88 10.44
CA LYS A 85 7.39 33.53 9.56
C LYS A 85 7.40 32.02 9.32
N SER A 86 6.47 31.29 9.94
CA SER A 86 6.27 29.87 9.68
C SER A 86 5.66 29.68 8.28
N THR A 87 6.39 29.08 7.36
CA THR A 87 5.76 28.36 6.25
C THR A 87 5.06 27.14 6.84
N ARG A 88 3.73 27.22 6.99
CA ARG A 88 2.88 26.08 7.37
C ARG A 88 3.13 24.92 6.39
N ARG A 89 3.96 23.95 6.76
CA ARG A 89 3.84 22.60 6.19
C ARG A 89 2.53 22.03 6.72
N ARG A 90 1.57 21.88 5.82
CA ARG A 90 0.25 21.29 6.08
C ARG A 90 0.42 19.94 6.79
N GLY A 91 -0.36 19.73 7.84
CA GLY A 91 -0.43 18.43 8.51
C GLY A 91 -0.86 17.35 7.51
N TRP A 92 -0.22 16.19 7.61
CA TRP A 92 -0.49 15.01 6.80
C TRP A 92 -1.83 14.37 7.23
N GLY A 93 -2.94 14.96 6.83
CA GLY A 93 -4.11 14.17 6.45
C GLY A 93 -3.82 13.55 5.08
N MET A 94 -4.43 12.41 4.74
CA MET A 94 -4.42 11.91 3.36
C MET A 94 -4.65 13.10 2.42
N ASP A 95 -3.70 13.38 1.51
CA ASP A 95 -3.87 14.43 0.53
C ASP A 95 -5.22 14.21 -0.15
N SER A 96 -6.03 15.27 -0.27
CA SER A 96 -7.39 15.18 -0.80
C SER A 96 -7.46 14.55 -2.20
N ASN A 97 -6.34 14.53 -2.92
CA ASN A 97 -6.18 13.90 -4.23
C ASN A 97 -5.92 12.38 -4.14
N ALA A 98 -5.34 11.88 -3.04
CA ALA A 98 -5.09 10.43 -2.84
C ALA A 98 -6.39 9.62 -2.71
N LEU A 99 -7.49 10.28 -2.34
CA LEU A 99 -8.82 9.68 -2.20
C LEU A 99 -9.45 9.22 -3.53
N TYR A 100 -8.94 9.67 -4.69
CA TYR A 100 -9.51 9.33 -5.99
C TYR A 100 -8.56 8.55 -6.90
N ALA A 101 -7.40 8.14 -6.40
CA ALA A 101 -6.51 7.21 -7.08
C ALA A 101 -7.22 5.88 -7.36
N THR A 102 -7.00 5.28 -8.53
CA THR A 102 -7.50 3.94 -8.85
C THR A 102 -6.49 2.88 -8.44
N LEU A 103 -6.94 1.89 -7.67
CA LEU A 103 -6.17 0.72 -7.26
C LEU A 103 -6.70 -0.51 -7.99
N PRO A 104 -5.84 -1.50 -8.30
CA PRO A 104 -6.29 -2.82 -8.73
C PRO A 104 -7.24 -3.44 -7.69
N ASP A 105 -8.20 -4.24 -8.15
CA ASP A 105 -9.21 -4.89 -7.29
C ASP A 105 -8.70 -6.09 -6.48
N LEU A 106 -7.38 -6.25 -6.33
CA LEU A 106 -6.76 -7.39 -5.63
C LEU A 106 -7.32 -7.54 -4.21
N SER A 107 -7.39 -6.44 -3.47
CA SER A 107 -7.88 -6.43 -2.09
C SER A 107 -9.33 -6.89 -2.01
N ALA A 108 -10.17 -6.44 -2.96
CA ALA A 108 -11.55 -6.90 -3.09
C ALA A 108 -11.66 -8.39 -3.42
N ARG A 109 -10.80 -8.93 -4.29
CA ARG A 109 -10.76 -10.38 -4.57
C ARG A 109 -10.39 -11.19 -3.33
N ILE A 110 -9.40 -10.72 -2.59
CA ILE A 110 -8.93 -11.37 -1.37
C ILE A 110 -10.03 -11.37 -0.30
N MET A 111 -10.64 -10.22 -0.03
CA MET A 111 -11.71 -10.08 0.96
C MET A 111 -12.97 -10.84 0.57
N ARG A 112 -13.37 -10.79 -0.70
CA ARG A 112 -14.48 -11.61 -1.21
C ARG A 112 -14.23 -13.09 -0.94
N SER A 113 -13.06 -13.58 -1.33
CA SER A 113 -12.70 -14.98 -1.07
C SER A 113 -12.85 -15.28 0.42
N ALA A 114 -12.38 -14.39 1.30
CA ALA A 114 -12.44 -14.64 2.73
C ALA A 114 -13.86 -14.66 3.31
N LEU A 115 -14.71 -13.72 2.88
CA LEU A 115 -16.13 -13.69 3.28
C LEU A 115 -16.83 -15.01 2.89
N VAL A 116 -16.61 -15.46 1.66
CA VAL A 116 -17.29 -16.65 1.14
C VAL A 116 -16.79 -17.92 1.82
N SER A 117 -15.47 -18.12 1.94
CA SER A 117 -14.92 -19.38 2.44
C SER A 117 -14.83 -19.48 3.96
N GLU A 118 -14.65 -18.37 4.68
CA GLU A 118 -14.44 -18.40 6.13
C GLU A 118 -15.62 -17.89 6.95
N THR A 119 -16.45 -16.97 6.44
CA THR A 119 -17.60 -16.45 7.19
C THR A 119 -18.95 -16.87 6.60
N ARG A 120 -18.95 -17.53 5.43
CA ARG A 120 -20.14 -17.94 4.66
C ARG A 120 -21.09 -16.76 4.32
N VAL A 121 -20.55 -15.54 4.31
CA VAL A 121 -21.28 -14.35 3.91
C VAL A 121 -21.26 -14.27 2.38
N ASP A 122 -22.43 -14.16 1.78
CA ASP A 122 -22.55 -13.95 0.34
C ASP A 122 -22.02 -12.56 -0.06
N TRP A 123 -21.27 -12.50 -1.16
CA TRP A 123 -20.62 -11.27 -1.60
C TRP A 123 -21.62 -10.20 -2.05
N ASP A 124 -22.66 -10.61 -2.79
CA ASP A 124 -23.64 -9.66 -3.31
C ASP A 124 -24.50 -9.12 -2.15
N ASP A 125 -24.81 -9.97 -1.17
CA ASP A 125 -25.48 -9.54 0.05
C ASP A 125 -24.62 -8.58 0.89
N PHE A 126 -23.34 -8.88 1.06
CA PHE A 126 -22.38 -7.98 1.70
C PHE A 126 -22.33 -6.61 1.00
N CYS A 127 -22.24 -6.60 -0.34
CA CYS A 127 -22.22 -5.35 -1.10
C CYS A 127 -23.51 -4.54 -0.91
N ARG A 128 -24.68 -5.18 -0.97
CA ARG A 128 -25.98 -4.50 -0.76
C ARG A 128 -26.11 -3.92 0.65
N THR A 129 -25.83 -4.72 1.67
CA THR A 129 -26.02 -4.34 3.09
C THR A 129 -25.01 -3.30 3.55
N SER A 130 -23.79 -3.33 3.01
CA SER A 130 -22.70 -2.43 3.41
C SER A 130 -22.54 -1.20 2.52
N HIS A 131 -23.46 -1.00 1.56
CA HIS A 131 -23.40 0.04 0.54
C HIS A 131 -22.04 0.08 -0.19
N VAL A 132 -21.41 -1.08 -0.35
CA VAL A 132 -20.19 -1.23 -1.15
C VAL A 132 -20.62 -1.47 -2.59
N ARG A 133 -20.09 -0.67 -3.52
CA ARG A 133 -20.34 -0.87 -4.94
C ARG A 133 -19.95 -2.31 -5.32
N PRO A 134 -20.86 -3.10 -5.94
CA PRO A 134 -20.51 -4.43 -6.40
C PRO A 134 -19.36 -4.37 -7.40
N VAL A 135 -18.26 -5.03 -7.07
CA VAL A 135 -17.13 -5.22 -7.99
C VAL A 135 -17.44 -6.46 -8.83
N ARG A 136 -17.49 -6.29 -10.16
CA ARG A 136 -17.57 -7.41 -11.08
C ARG A 136 -16.16 -7.96 -11.30
N PHE A 137 -15.98 -9.25 -11.04
CA PHE A 137 -14.68 -9.93 -11.15
C PHE A 137 -14.54 -10.68 -12.48
N ASP A 138 -15.17 -10.17 -13.54
CA ASP A 138 -15.29 -10.76 -14.88
C ASP A 138 -14.03 -10.61 -15.75
N GLY A 139 -12.97 -9.97 -15.25
CA GLY A 139 -11.64 -9.91 -15.88
C GLY A 139 -10.50 -9.79 -14.86
N TYR A 140 -9.24 -9.78 -15.31
CA TYR A 140 -8.04 -9.69 -14.44
C TYR A 140 -7.58 -8.26 -14.10
N ALA A 141 -8.35 -7.23 -14.50
CA ALA A 141 -7.93 -5.83 -14.42
C ALA A 141 -9.01 -4.90 -13.82
N GLY A 142 -9.82 -5.41 -12.89
CA GLY A 142 -10.77 -4.58 -12.16
C GLY A 142 -10.05 -3.50 -11.36
N GLN A 143 -10.67 -2.33 -11.22
CA GLN A 143 -10.12 -1.20 -10.48
C GLN A 143 -11.18 -0.61 -9.55
N LEU A 144 -10.74 -0.18 -8.37
CA LEU A 144 -11.53 0.58 -7.40
C LEU A 144 -10.88 1.94 -7.17
N LEU A 145 -11.69 2.95 -6.91
CA LEU A 145 -11.20 4.21 -6.33
C LEU A 145 -10.72 3.96 -4.90
N ALA A 146 -9.72 4.71 -4.44
CA ALA A 146 -9.20 4.60 -3.08
C ALA A 146 -10.29 4.78 -2.00
N GLN A 147 -11.29 5.64 -2.25
CA GLN A 147 -12.48 5.75 -1.39
C GLN A 147 -13.35 4.48 -1.40
N GLU A 148 -13.55 3.85 -2.56
CA GLU A 148 -14.32 2.59 -2.67
C GLU A 148 -13.57 1.46 -1.94
N GLU A 149 -12.24 1.40 -2.09
CA GLU A 149 -11.37 0.45 -1.37
C GLU A 149 -11.41 0.69 0.15
N MET A 150 -11.34 1.94 0.62
CA MET A 150 -11.44 2.25 2.05
C MET A 150 -12.81 1.87 2.62
N GLN A 151 -13.89 2.15 1.89
CA GLN A 151 -15.25 1.77 2.29
C GLN A 151 -15.41 0.25 2.33
N LEU A 152 -14.82 -0.47 1.37
CA LEU A 152 -14.77 -1.92 1.36
C LEU A 152 -14.04 -2.46 2.60
N GLN A 153 -12.84 -1.96 2.91
CA GLN A 153 -12.08 -2.37 4.09
C GLN A 153 -12.85 -2.12 5.39
N LYS A 154 -13.46 -0.94 5.51
CA LYS A 154 -14.29 -0.58 6.68
C LYS A 154 -15.48 -1.53 6.84
N SER A 155 -16.17 -1.83 5.73
CA SER A 155 -17.33 -2.71 5.73
C SER A 155 -16.94 -4.16 6.03
N PHE A 156 -15.83 -4.63 5.46
CA PHE A 156 -15.29 -5.96 5.75
C PHE A 156 -14.94 -6.09 7.24
N ALA A 157 -14.22 -5.12 7.80
CA ALA A 157 -13.86 -5.11 9.22
C ALA A 157 -15.09 -5.13 10.14
N ALA A 158 -16.14 -4.38 9.81
CA ALA A 158 -17.39 -4.38 10.57
C ALA A 158 -18.15 -5.71 10.46
N CYS A 159 -18.31 -6.24 9.25
CA CYS A 159 -19.02 -7.50 8.98
C CYS A 159 -18.33 -8.71 9.61
N THR A 160 -17.01 -8.64 9.79
CA THR A 160 -16.18 -9.74 10.31
C THR A 160 -15.64 -9.45 11.72
N ALA A 161 -16.26 -8.52 12.45
CA ALA A 161 -15.83 -8.11 13.78
C ALA A 161 -15.84 -9.24 14.83
N ASP A 162 -16.71 -10.23 14.66
CA ASP A 162 -16.79 -11.44 15.51
C ASP A 162 -15.83 -12.55 15.04
N ALA A 163 -15.21 -12.40 13.87
CA ALA A 163 -14.30 -13.36 13.25
C ALA A 163 -12.90 -12.77 13.03
N ARG A 164 -12.41 -11.92 13.96
CA ARG A 164 -11.14 -11.18 13.80
C ARG A 164 -9.91 -12.06 13.52
N THR A 165 -9.96 -13.34 13.88
CA THR A 165 -8.91 -14.33 13.60
C THR A 165 -8.55 -14.40 12.11
N ILE A 166 -9.51 -14.17 11.21
CA ILE A 166 -9.29 -14.24 9.77
C ILE A 166 -8.50 -13.04 9.21
N TRP A 167 -8.40 -11.93 9.94
CA TRP A 167 -7.82 -10.68 9.42
C TRP A 167 -6.32 -10.81 9.10
N PHE A 168 -5.58 -11.55 9.94
CA PHE A 168 -4.19 -11.89 9.67
C PHE A 168 -4.06 -12.85 8.47
N ASP A 169 -4.92 -13.87 8.40
CA ASP A 169 -4.91 -14.87 7.31
C ASP A 169 -5.27 -14.24 5.95
N VAL A 170 -6.16 -13.24 5.95
CA VAL A 170 -6.43 -12.36 4.81
C VAL A 170 -5.14 -11.67 4.36
N GLY A 171 -4.37 -11.13 5.30
CA GLY A 171 -3.05 -10.54 5.04
C GLY A 171 -2.09 -11.49 4.33
N LEU A 172 -2.08 -12.78 4.69
CA LEU A 172 -1.21 -13.79 4.06
C LEU A 172 -1.50 -14.03 2.57
N ARG A 173 -2.64 -13.55 2.04
CA ARG A 173 -3.04 -13.72 0.63
C ARG A 173 -2.48 -12.64 -0.29
N TYR A 174 -1.90 -11.57 0.27
CA TYR A 174 -1.25 -10.45 -0.43
C TYR A 174 0.19 -10.82 -0.83
N ARG A 175 0.33 -11.69 -1.82
CA ARG A 175 1.63 -12.11 -2.39
C ARG A 175 2.26 -10.99 -3.22
N ALA A 176 3.59 -10.88 -3.22
CA ALA A 176 4.33 -9.85 -3.96
C ALA A 176 3.92 -9.82 -5.43
N ILE A 177 3.93 -10.97 -6.12
CA ILE A 177 3.55 -11.06 -7.53
C ILE A 177 2.14 -10.53 -7.83
N LYS A 178 1.21 -10.56 -6.86
CA LYS A 178 -0.16 -10.06 -7.05
C LYS A 178 -0.24 -8.54 -7.04
N TYR A 179 0.76 -7.83 -6.50
CA TYR A 179 0.87 -6.37 -6.57
C TYR A 179 1.30 -5.86 -7.96
N GLY A 180 1.48 -6.74 -8.94
CA GLY A 180 1.84 -6.37 -10.30
C GLY A 180 3.21 -5.70 -10.35
N GLU A 181 3.27 -4.51 -10.94
CA GLU A 181 4.51 -3.75 -11.16
C GLU A 181 5.23 -3.41 -9.86
N LEU A 182 4.52 -3.11 -8.77
CA LEU A 182 5.13 -2.86 -7.46
C LEU A 182 5.80 -4.12 -6.92
N GLY A 183 5.08 -5.24 -6.98
CA GLY A 183 5.60 -6.53 -6.57
C GLY A 183 6.85 -6.94 -7.33
N LEU A 184 6.82 -6.77 -8.66
CA LEU A 184 7.95 -7.05 -9.54
C LEU A 184 9.14 -6.14 -9.24
N ALA A 185 8.92 -4.84 -9.06
CA ALA A 185 9.98 -3.90 -8.68
C ALA A 185 10.64 -4.28 -7.34
N MET A 186 9.85 -4.74 -6.37
CA MET A 186 10.38 -5.21 -5.08
C MET A 186 11.18 -6.51 -5.24
N MET A 187 10.66 -7.51 -5.97
CA MET A 187 11.31 -8.81 -6.13
C MET A 187 12.64 -8.72 -6.92
N THR A 188 12.73 -7.80 -7.89
CA THR A 188 13.95 -7.65 -8.70
C THR A 188 14.94 -6.63 -8.14
N ALA A 189 14.66 -6.01 -6.99
CA ALA A 189 15.60 -5.10 -6.33
C ALA A 189 16.90 -5.82 -5.95
N ARG A 190 18.00 -5.07 -5.84
CA ARG A 190 19.33 -5.64 -5.55
C ARG A 190 19.43 -6.13 -4.12
N THR A 191 18.83 -5.41 -3.18
CA THR A 191 18.86 -5.76 -1.75
C THR A 191 17.50 -5.58 -1.10
N LEU A 192 17.32 -6.20 0.08
CA LEU A 192 16.14 -5.99 0.91
C LEU A 192 15.93 -4.51 1.23
N GLY A 193 17.00 -3.77 1.54
CA GLY A 193 16.90 -2.33 1.80
C GLY A 193 16.31 -1.55 0.62
N GLU A 194 16.75 -1.86 -0.61
CA GLU A 194 16.21 -1.25 -1.83
C GLU A 194 14.74 -1.63 -2.06
N ALA A 195 14.36 -2.89 -1.85
CA ALA A 195 12.96 -3.32 -1.94
C ALA A 195 12.04 -2.62 -0.93
N LEU A 196 12.49 -2.46 0.32
CA LEU A 196 11.75 -1.76 1.36
C LEU A 196 11.60 -0.26 1.04
N GLN A 197 12.64 0.36 0.47
CA GLN A 197 12.56 1.75 0.00
C GLN A 197 11.56 1.91 -1.14
N ILE A 198 11.56 0.99 -2.11
CA ILE A 198 10.57 0.97 -3.21
C ILE A 198 9.16 0.83 -2.63
N ALA A 199 8.94 -0.09 -1.69
CA ALA A 199 7.65 -0.28 -1.03
C ALA A 199 7.15 1.00 -0.34
N CYS A 200 8.02 1.68 0.43
CA CYS A 200 7.68 2.95 1.08
C CYS A 200 7.40 4.08 0.08
N ARG A 201 8.22 4.21 -0.97
CA ARG A 201 8.04 5.23 -2.03
C ARG A 201 6.73 5.02 -2.78
N CYS A 202 6.39 3.77 -3.04
CA CYS A 202 5.22 3.36 -3.81
C CYS A 202 4.03 2.92 -2.93
N GLN A 203 4.03 3.30 -1.64
CA GLN A 203 3.01 2.83 -0.67
C GLN A 203 1.57 3.17 -1.08
N SER A 204 1.36 4.24 -1.85
CA SER A 204 0.04 4.61 -2.40
C SER A 204 -0.51 3.63 -3.44
N LEU A 205 0.30 2.69 -3.93
CA LEU A 205 -0.11 1.58 -4.78
C LEU A 205 -0.45 0.31 -3.96
N THR A 206 -0.38 0.40 -2.63
CA THR A 206 -0.77 -0.67 -1.71
C THR A 206 -2.16 -0.41 -1.13
N TYR A 207 -2.65 -1.33 -0.31
CA TYR A 207 -3.95 -1.25 0.36
C TYR A 207 -3.83 -0.85 1.83
N SER A 208 -2.62 -0.54 2.30
CA SER A 208 -2.36 -0.15 3.68
C SER A 208 -2.94 1.23 3.99
N LEU A 209 -3.57 1.37 5.16
CA LEU A 209 -3.96 2.67 5.72
C LEU A 209 -2.92 3.18 6.73
N ILE A 210 -1.80 2.48 6.87
CA ILE A 210 -0.64 2.86 7.67
C ILE A 210 0.45 3.32 6.70
N ASN A 211 0.96 4.53 6.90
CA ASN A 211 2.09 5.01 6.14
C ASN A 211 3.38 4.49 6.78
N TYR A 212 4.21 3.80 6.02
CA TYR A 212 5.49 3.29 6.50
C TYR A 212 6.63 4.14 5.93
N ARG A 213 7.53 4.57 6.81
CA ARG A 213 8.83 5.11 6.38
C ARG A 213 9.92 4.07 6.58
N TYR A 214 10.84 4.01 5.63
CA TYR A 214 12.07 3.26 5.75
C TYR A 214 13.09 4.09 6.52
N ALA A 215 13.74 3.47 7.51
CA ALA A 215 14.87 4.04 8.23
C ALA A 215 16.01 3.01 8.25
N ALA A 216 17.24 3.47 8.11
CA ALA A 216 18.42 2.61 8.18
C ALA A 216 19.52 3.29 9.00
N ALA A 217 20.28 2.48 9.73
CA ALA A 217 21.45 2.91 10.46
C ALA A 217 22.74 2.52 9.70
N PRO A 218 23.86 3.22 9.95
CA PRO A 218 25.16 2.90 9.35
C PRO A 218 25.64 1.47 9.62
N ASN A 219 25.19 0.84 10.71
CA ASN A 219 25.51 -0.55 11.05
C ASN A 219 24.73 -1.59 10.22
N GLY A 220 23.97 -1.15 9.20
CA GLY A 220 23.18 -2.02 8.33
C GLY A 220 21.86 -2.50 8.92
N SER A 221 21.49 -2.06 10.13
CA SER A 221 20.16 -2.29 10.68
C SER A 221 19.16 -1.39 9.97
N CYS A 222 17.95 -1.89 9.71
CA CYS A 222 16.88 -1.09 9.12
C CYS A 222 15.55 -1.35 9.80
N ALA A 223 14.60 -0.44 9.56
CA ALA A 223 13.27 -0.49 10.12
C ALA A 223 12.23 0.05 9.14
N LEU A 224 11.01 -0.50 9.21
CA LEU A 224 9.80 0.18 8.76
C LEU A 224 9.09 0.79 9.96
N ILE A 225 8.81 2.09 9.92
CA ILE A 225 8.13 2.79 11.00
C ILE A 225 6.76 3.26 10.51
N GLY A 226 5.71 2.67 11.07
CA GLY A 226 4.32 2.93 10.72
C GLY A 226 3.77 4.19 11.38
N THR A 227 2.91 4.90 10.65
CA THR A 227 2.15 6.05 11.16
C THR A 227 0.77 6.06 10.49
N SER A 228 -0.29 5.87 11.27
CA SER A 228 -1.67 5.91 10.80
C SER A 228 -2.33 7.24 11.13
N GLY A 229 -3.29 7.65 10.28
CA GLY A 229 -4.21 8.73 10.61
C GLY A 229 -5.25 8.30 11.66
N LYS A 230 -6.23 9.16 11.93
CA LYS A 230 -7.38 8.81 12.76
C LYS A 230 -8.28 7.82 12.02
N LEU A 231 -8.36 6.59 12.51
CA LEU A 231 -9.23 5.53 12.03
C LEU A 231 -10.22 5.13 13.13
N SER A 232 -11.38 4.59 12.76
CA SER A 232 -12.26 3.92 13.73
C SER A 232 -11.55 2.69 14.30
N GLU A 233 -11.82 2.33 15.56
CA GLU A 233 -11.16 1.22 16.25
C GLU A 233 -11.14 -0.09 15.46
N SER A 234 -12.29 -0.57 14.97
CA SER A 234 -12.37 -1.79 14.15
C SER A 234 -11.51 -1.74 12.87
N LEU A 235 -11.49 -0.59 12.18
CA LEU A 235 -10.68 -0.40 10.98
C LEU A 235 -9.18 -0.29 11.31
N HIS A 236 -8.85 0.33 12.44
CA HIS A 236 -7.49 0.41 12.95
C HIS A 236 -6.92 -1.00 13.22
N ASP A 237 -7.67 -1.84 13.94
CA ASP A 237 -7.28 -3.22 14.25
C ASP A 237 -7.18 -4.08 12.99
N PHE A 238 -8.20 -4.04 12.13
CA PHE A 238 -8.20 -4.75 10.86
C PHE A 238 -6.98 -4.40 10.00
N THR A 239 -6.68 -3.09 9.85
CA THR A 239 -5.55 -2.63 9.06
C THR A 239 -4.24 -3.21 9.61
N HIS A 240 -4.03 -3.15 10.92
CA HIS A 240 -2.81 -3.66 11.54
C HIS A 240 -2.67 -5.18 11.42
N TYR A 241 -3.74 -5.96 11.64
CA TYR A 241 -3.66 -7.43 11.54
C TYR A 241 -3.46 -7.89 10.11
N ARG A 242 -4.17 -7.27 9.15
CA ARG A 242 -3.95 -7.53 7.73
C ARG A 242 -2.52 -7.18 7.32
N ASP A 243 -2.03 -6.00 7.70
CA ASP A 243 -0.68 -5.55 7.35
C ASP A 243 0.39 -6.42 8.01
N LEU A 244 0.13 -6.95 9.21
CA LEU A 244 0.97 -7.96 9.85
C LEU A 244 1.12 -9.22 8.99
N GLY A 245 0.04 -9.73 8.39
CA GLY A 245 0.11 -10.84 7.45
C GLY A 245 0.74 -10.46 6.10
N ALA A 246 0.37 -9.30 5.56
CA ALA A 246 0.78 -8.86 4.23
C ALA A 246 2.27 -8.48 4.17
N ILE A 247 2.77 -7.67 5.10
CA ILE A 247 4.18 -7.25 5.13
C ILE A 247 5.10 -8.45 5.37
N ARG A 248 4.72 -9.34 6.31
CA ARG A 248 5.36 -10.66 6.50
C ARG A 248 5.49 -11.41 5.18
N THR A 249 4.38 -11.51 4.45
CA THR A 249 4.31 -12.27 3.20
C THR A 249 5.14 -11.64 2.11
N LEU A 250 5.10 -10.31 1.98
CA LEU A 250 5.92 -9.54 1.05
C LEU A 250 7.42 -9.73 1.31
N ILE A 251 7.86 -9.62 2.56
CA ILE A 251 9.27 -9.86 2.93
C ILE A 251 9.68 -11.28 2.57
N ALA A 252 8.84 -12.27 2.90
CA ALA A 252 9.12 -13.66 2.59
C ALA A 252 9.18 -13.91 1.07
N ASP A 253 8.29 -13.32 0.28
CA ASP A 253 8.29 -13.48 -1.17
C ASP A 253 9.56 -12.90 -1.80
N VAL A 254 10.00 -11.72 -1.38
CA VAL A 254 11.23 -11.10 -1.94
C VAL A 254 12.51 -11.76 -1.43
N MET A 255 12.49 -12.39 -0.26
CA MET A 255 13.65 -13.06 0.35
C MET A 255 13.69 -14.58 0.12
N GLY A 256 12.82 -15.14 -0.74
CA GLY A 256 12.81 -16.58 -1.01
C GLY A 256 12.38 -17.44 0.19
N GLY A 257 11.54 -16.90 1.07
CA GLY A 257 10.98 -17.55 2.25
C GLY A 257 11.60 -17.12 3.57
N GLU A 258 12.77 -16.48 3.54
CA GLU A 258 13.43 -15.99 4.74
C GLU A 258 12.77 -14.73 5.31
N LEU A 259 12.92 -14.56 6.63
CA LEU A 259 12.45 -13.39 7.35
C LEU A 259 13.56 -12.86 8.26
N PRO A 260 14.38 -11.91 7.79
CA PRO A 260 15.44 -11.31 8.60
C PRO A 260 14.89 -10.28 9.60
N LEU A 261 13.78 -10.61 10.27
CA LEU A 261 13.15 -9.79 11.29
C LEU A 261 13.79 -10.04 12.67
N GLU A 262 13.99 -8.96 13.41
CA GLU A 262 14.46 -8.99 14.80
C GLU A 262 13.30 -8.81 15.77
N ARG A 263 12.36 -7.92 15.46
CA ARG A 263 11.20 -7.62 16.30
C ARG A 263 10.13 -6.90 15.50
N VAL A 264 8.87 -7.13 15.84
CA VAL A 264 7.73 -6.38 15.29
C VAL A 264 6.93 -5.81 16.45
N THR A 265 6.49 -4.56 16.35
CA THR A 265 5.62 -3.91 17.33
C THR A 265 4.37 -3.37 16.65
N LEU A 266 3.23 -3.48 17.32
CA LEU A 266 1.95 -2.93 16.87
C LEU A 266 1.31 -2.12 18.01
N THR A 267 0.59 -1.07 17.64
CA THR A 267 -0.21 -0.25 18.57
C THR A 267 -1.53 -0.91 18.98
N THR A 268 -1.91 -2.02 18.34
CA THR A 268 -3.15 -2.75 18.58
C THR A 268 -3.00 -3.80 19.67
N PRO A 269 -4.11 -4.26 20.29
CA PRO A 269 -4.11 -5.49 21.08
C PRO A 269 -3.79 -6.71 20.19
N PRO A 270 -3.36 -7.85 20.77
CA PRO A 270 -3.18 -9.08 19.99
C PRO A 270 -4.50 -9.56 19.38
N PRO A 271 -4.49 -10.12 18.15
CA PRO A 271 -5.67 -10.76 17.60
C PRO A 271 -6.07 -11.97 18.47
N PRO A 272 -7.34 -12.40 18.42
CA PRO A 272 -7.71 -13.69 18.98
C PRO A 272 -6.85 -14.80 18.35
N ASP A 273 -6.48 -15.79 19.16
CA ASP A 273 -5.61 -16.92 18.75
C ASP A 273 -4.21 -16.54 18.24
N TRP A 274 -3.66 -15.40 18.69
CA TRP A 274 -2.31 -14.97 18.30
C TRP A 274 -1.23 -16.06 18.49
N GLU A 275 -1.34 -16.89 19.53
CA GLU A 275 -0.38 -17.98 19.80
C GLU A 275 -0.17 -18.90 18.59
N ARG A 276 -1.25 -19.20 17.85
CA ARG A 276 -1.17 -19.99 16.61
C ARG A 276 -0.48 -19.21 15.50
N GLN A 277 -0.66 -17.89 15.43
CA GLN A 277 -0.12 -17.04 14.37
C GLN A 277 1.33 -16.60 14.63
N GLN A 278 1.79 -16.62 15.88
CA GLN A 278 3.19 -16.34 16.25
C GLN A 278 4.19 -17.24 15.48
N ARG A 279 3.80 -18.47 15.14
CA ARG A 279 4.63 -19.42 14.34
C ARG A 279 5.03 -18.89 12.96
N TYR A 280 4.31 -17.90 12.42
CA TYR A 280 4.66 -17.28 11.15
C TYR A 280 5.85 -16.32 11.29
N PHE A 281 6.32 -16.01 12.51
CA PHE A 281 7.40 -15.07 12.76
C PHE A 281 8.58 -15.74 13.46
N PRO A 282 9.83 -15.51 13.02
CA PRO A 282 11.03 -15.99 13.71
C PRO A 282 11.42 -15.08 14.89
N CYS A 283 10.61 -14.07 15.20
CA CYS A 283 10.88 -13.03 16.17
C CYS A 283 9.63 -12.73 17.01
N PRO A 284 9.78 -12.13 18.21
CA PRO A 284 8.63 -11.68 18.99
C PRO A 284 7.85 -10.58 18.27
N VAL A 285 6.53 -10.68 18.32
CA VAL A 285 5.60 -9.60 17.95
C VAL A 285 5.00 -9.04 19.23
N GLN A 286 5.21 -7.76 19.48
CA GLN A 286 4.75 -7.07 20.67
C GLN A 286 3.53 -6.19 20.34
N PHE A 287 2.45 -6.42 21.05
CA PHE A 287 1.19 -5.67 20.92
C PHE A 287 1.10 -4.60 22.00
N ASN A 288 0.16 -3.66 21.84
CA ASN A 288 -0.03 -2.51 22.73
C ASN A 288 1.22 -1.65 22.91
N ALA A 289 2.07 -1.56 21.87
CA ALA A 289 3.24 -0.70 21.87
C ALA A 289 2.84 0.76 21.52
N GLU A 290 3.72 1.72 21.81
CA GLU A 290 3.49 3.13 21.47
C GLU A 290 3.55 3.40 19.95
N GLN A 291 4.24 2.54 19.19
CA GLN A 291 4.44 2.71 17.76
C GLN A 291 4.48 1.38 17.01
N THR A 292 3.89 1.36 15.82
CA THR A 292 3.98 0.22 14.91
C THR A 292 5.32 0.22 14.19
N GLN A 293 6.13 -0.83 14.35
CA GLN A 293 7.48 -0.92 13.77
C GLN A 293 7.82 -2.34 13.33
N TRP A 294 8.60 -2.46 12.26
CA TRP A 294 9.25 -3.69 11.84
C TRP A 294 10.75 -3.48 11.89
N LEU A 295 11.41 -4.12 12.84
CA LEU A 295 12.85 -4.05 13.02
C LEU A 295 13.50 -5.27 12.37
N PHE A 296 14.49 -5.02 11.54
CA PHE A 296 15.24 -6.05 10.85
C PHE A 296 16.58 -6.29 11.55
N LYS A 297 17.11 -7.51 11.42
CA LYS A 297 18.40 -7.89 11.99
C LYS A 297 19.52 -6.98 11.44
N PRO A 298 20.61 -6.76 12.19
CA PRO A 298 21.77 -6.05 11.68
C PRO A 298 22.28 -6.64 10.36
N GLY A 299 22.54 -5.79 9.38
CA GLY A 299 22.98 -6.18 8.04
C GLY A 299 21.86 -6.63 7.09
N ALA A 300 20.62 -6.78 7.57
CA ALA A 300 19.50 -7.24 6.74
C ALA A 300 19.24 -6.35 5.52
N ALA A 301 19.45 -5.04 5.64
CA ALA A 301 19.28 -4.09 4.52
C ALA A 301 20.19 -4.40 3.32
N ASN A 302 21.33 -5.06 3.56
CA ASN A 302 22.34 -5.37 2.55
C ASN A 302 22.19 -6.78 1.98
N LEU A 303 21.24 -7.58 2.47
CA LEU A 303 21.03 -8.93 1.95
C LEU A 303 20.59 -8.86 0.48
N PRO A 304 21.28 -9.58 -0.43
CA PRO A 304 20.90 -9.60 -1.84
C PRO A 304 19.59 -10.37 -2.02
N LEU A 305 18.74 -9.91 -2.95
CA LEU A 305 17.51 -10.63 -3.26
C LEU A 305 17.77 -11.78 -4.25
N PRO A 306 17.03 -12.90 -4.16
CA PRO A 306 17.22 -14.04 -5.04
C PRO A 306 16.94 -13.75 -6.52
N MET A 307 16.05 -12.80 -6.81
CA MET A 307 15.66 -12.41 -8.17
C MET A 307 16.24 -11.06 -8.59
N ALA A 308 17.29 -10.57 -7.92
CA ALA A 308 17.90 -9.28 -8.18
C ALA A 308 18.30 -9.13 -9.67
N ASP A 309 17.80 -8.08 -10.31
CA ASP A 309 18.08 -7.74 -11.70
C ASP A 309 18.00 -6.21 -11.89
N SER A 310 19.12 -5.59 -12.27
CA SER A 310 19.25 -4.13 -12.36
C SER A 310 18.39 -3.50 -13.44
N ASP A 311 18.15 -4.21 -14.53
CA ASP A 311 17.38 -3.70 -15.67
C ASP A 311 15.89 -3.80 -15.36
N LEU A 312 15.47 -4.93 -14.77
CA LEU A 312 14.08 -5.14 -14.36
C LEU A 312 13.66 -4.22 -13.21
N VAL A 313 14.50 -4.01 -12.18
CA VAL A 313 14.15 -3.06 -11.10
C VAL A 313 13.99 -1.64 -11.63
N THR A 314 14.80 -1.24 -12.61
CA THR A 314 14.69 0.06 -13.27
C THR A 314 13.40 0.16 -14.07
N LEU A 315 13.10 -0.86 -14.89
CA LEU A 315 11.88 -0.93 -15.68
C LEU A 315 10.62 -0.86 -14.79
N TYR A 316 10.52 -1.73 -13.78
CA TYR A 316 9.32 -1.79 -12.95
C TYR A 316 9.21 -0.60 -11.99
N SER A 317 10.32 -0.02 -11.52
CA SER A 317 10.29 1.26 -10.80
C SER A 317 9.72 2.38 -11.67
N SER A 318 10.13 2.49 -12.93
CA SER A 318 9.62 3.52 -13.84
C SER A 318 8.11 3.35 -14.13
N ARG A 319 7.62 2.11 -14.15
CA ARG A 319 6.19 1.80 -14.26
C ARG A 319 5.43 2.18 -12.99
N CYS A 320 5.99 1.89 -11.81
CA CYS A 320 5.43 2.34 -10.54
C CYS A 320 5.33 3.86 -10.48
N ASP A 321 6.37 4.59 -10.90
CA ASP A 321 6.35 6.06 -10.94
C ASP A 321 5.28 6.58 -11.90
N SER A 322 5.07 5.89 -13.03
CA SER A 322 4.00 6.22 -13.97
C SER A 322 2.61 5.97 -13.39
N MET A 323 2.42 4.87 -12.65
CA MET A 323 1.19 4.58 -11.93
C MET A 323 0.92 5.61 -10.83
N LEU A 324 1.94 6.03 -10.08
CA LEU A 324 1.82 7.07 -9.06
C LEU A 324 1.45 8.43 -9.68
N ARG A 325 2.10 8.82 -10.79
CA ARG A 325 1.74 10.05 -11.53
C ARG A 325 0.30 9.99 -12.06
N ARG A 326 -0.12 8.84 -12.60
CA ARG A 326 -1.51 8.63 -13.02
C ARG A 326 -2.46 8.74 -11.83
N ALA A 327 -2.19 8.04 -10.74
CA ALA A 327 -2.98 8.10 -9.50
C ALA A 327 -3.08 9.52 -8.92
N GLN A 328 -2.03 10.33 -9.01
CA GLN A 328 -2.08 11.75 -8.62
C GLN A 328 -2.94 12.59 -9.59
N THR A 329 -2.88 12.29 -10.88
CA THR A 329 -3.66 12.98 -11.92
C THR A 329 -5.13 12.57 -11.87
N ASP A 330 -5.43 11.27 -11.89
CA ASP A 330 -6.74 10.64 -11.67
C ASP A 330 -7.26 10.88 -10.25
N GLY A 331 -6.39 11.28 -9.33
CA GLY A 331 -6.74 11.80 -8.02
C GLY A 331 -7.55 13.10 -8.07
N THR A 332 -7.52 13.81 -9.21
CA THR A 332 -8.23 15.08 -9.42
C THR A 332 -9.52 14.87 -10.21
N ILE A 333 -10.52 15.72 -9.99
CA ILE A 333 -11.76 15.70 -10.78
C ILE A 333 -11.46 16.05 -12.24
N LYS A 334 -10.55 16.99 -12.48
CA LYS A 334 -10.03 17.33 -13.80
C LYS A 334 -9.45 16.12 -14.52
N GLY A 335 -8.53 15.40 -13.89
CA GLY A 335 -7.87 14.24 -14.49
C GLY A 335 -8.84 13.10 -14.78
N ARG A 336 -9.73 12.77 -13.85
CA ARG A 336 -10.77 11.75 -14.07
C ARG A 336 -11.71 12.10 -15.22
N LEU A 337 -12.13 13.36 -15.29
CA LEU A 337 -12.97 13.82 -16.39
C LEU A 337 -12.22 13.73 -17.71
N ALA A 338 -10.96 14.22 -17.78
CA ALA A 338 -10.13 14.13 -18.97
C ALA A 338 -9.95 12.68 -19.46
N ALA A 339 -9.64 11.74 -18.55
CA ALA A 339 -9.46 10.33 -18.88
C ALA A 339 -10.75 9.64 -19.39
N ARG A 340 -11.93 10.13 -19.00
CA ARG A 340 -13.20 9.65 -19.55
C ARG A 340 -13.53 10.28 -20.89
N LEU A 341 -13.26 11.57 -21.06
CA LEU A 341 -13.46 12.27 -22.32
C LEU A 341 -12.54 11.74 -23.42
N SER A 342 -11.31 11.33 -23.10
CA SER A 342 -10.36 10.78 -24.08
C SER A 342 -10.66 9.37 -24.56
N ARG A 343 -11.53 8.63 -23.85
CA ARG A 343 -11.94 7.26 -24.20
C ARG A 343 -13.32 7.21 -24.85
N SER A 344 -13.96 8.36 -25.05
CA SER A 344 -15.28 8.46 -25.67
C SER A 344 -15.12 8.52 -27.19
N ASP A 345 -15.50 7.45 -27.88
CA ASP A 345 -15.64 7.45 -29.35
C ASP A 345 -16.97 8.08 -29.81
N SER A 346 -17.88 8.37 -28.87
CA SER A 346 -19.20 8.97 -29.07
C SER A 346 -19.24 10.47 -28.74
N GLU A 347 -20.42 11.09 -28.90
CA GLU A 347 -20.71 12.47 -28.46
C GLU A 347 -20.22 12.75 -27.03
N PHE A 348 -19.68 13.95 -26.85
CA PHE A 348 -19.20 14.41 -25.54
C PHE A 348 -20.36 14.59 -24.55
N PRO A 349 -20.22 14.14 -23.29
CA PRO A 349 -21.29 14.14 -22.32
C PRO A 349 -21.70 15.56 -21.90
N THR A 350 -22.96 15.70 -21.49
CA THR A 350 -23.43 16.87 -20.74
C THR A 350 -22.80 16.93 -19.34
N ALA A 351 -22.90 18.08 -18.66
CA ALA A 351 -22.40 18.22 -17.29
C ALA A 351 -23.06 17.22 -16.32
N GLY A 352 -24.36 16.96 -16.49
CA GLY A 352 -25.11 15.97 -15.70
C GLY A 352 -24.69 14.54 -15.94
N GLU A 353 -24.42 14.16 -17.19
CA GLU A 353 -23.87 12.84 -17.52
C GLU A 353 -22.45 12.68 -16.98
N ALA A 354 -21.59 13.68 -17.19
CA ALA A 354 -20.23 13.68 -16.66
C ALA A 354 -20.22 13.59 -15.12
N ALA A 355 -21.13 14.30 -14.43
CA ALA A 355 -21.27 14.23 -12.99
C ALA A 355 -21.68 12.81 -12.54
N ARG A 356 -22.67 12.21 -13.20
CA ARG A 356 -23.11 10.82 -12.94
C ARG A 356 -21.98 9.81 -13.20
N MET A 357 -21.22 9.96 -14.28
CA MET A 357 -20.06 9.10 -14.59
C MET A 357 -18.99 9.13 -13.50
N LEU A 358 -18.90 10.24 -12.75
CA LEU A 358 -17.95 10.44 -11.66
C LEU A 358 -18.55 10.21 -10.26
N ALA A 359 -19.83 9.81 -10.19
CA ALA A 359 -20.63 9.66 -8.97
C ALA A 359 -20.73 10.96 -8.14
N LEU A 360 -20.94 12.09 -8.83
CA LEU A 360 -21.11 13.42 -8.24
C LEU A 360 -22.44 14.04 -8.65
N SER A 361 -22.90 15.04 -7.89
CA SER A 361 -23.89 15.99 -8.40
C SER A 361 -23.22 17.04 -9.29
N GLU A 362 -23.97 17.63 -10.23
CA GLU A 362 -23.46 18.69 -11.12
C GLU A 362 -22.85 19.86 -10.35
N ARG A 363 -23.52 20.31 -9.28
CA ARG A 363 -23.01 21.36 -8.39
C ARG A 363 -21.62 21.00 -7.82
N THR A 364 -21.43 19.75 -7.41
CA THR A 364 -20.14 19.29 -6.88
C THR A 364 -19.08 19.18 -7.97
N LEU A 365 -19.45 18.72 -9.17
CA LEU A 365 -18.56 18.70 -10.33
C LEU A 365 -18.03 20.10 -10.63
N HIS A 366 -18.92 21.09 -10.77
CA HIS A 366 -18.55 22.47 -11.06
C HIS A 366 -17.69 23.08 -9.95
N ARG A 367 -18.08 22.90 -8.68
CA ARG A 367 -17.31 23.41 -7.54
C ARG A 367 -15.89 22.85 -7.53
N ARG A 368 -15.73 21.53 -7.73
CA ARG A 368 -14.41 20.88 -7.68
C ARG A 368 -13.54 21.23 -8.88
N LEU A 369 -14.12 21.31 -10.08
CA LEU A 369 -13.39 21.81 -11.25
C LEU A 369 -12.89 23.24 -11.01
N ALA A 370 -13.71 24.10 -10.40
CA ALA A 370 -13.31 25.47 -10.07
C ALA A 370 -12.20 25.51 -8.99
N GLU A 371 -12.26 24.64 -7.97
CA GLU A 371 -11.19 24.47 -6.97
C GLU A 371 -9.86 24.03 -7.62
N GLU A 372 -9.94 23.28 -8.72
CA GLU A 372 -8.80 22.86 -9.55
C GLU A 372 -8.46 23.86 -10.67
N GLY A 373 -9.05 25.07 -10.65
CA GLY A 373 -8.74 26.16 -11.57
C GLY A 373 -9.25 25.97 -12.99
N THR A 374 -10.25 25.12 -13.20
CA THR A 374 -10.85 24.86 -14.52
C THR A 374 -12.39 24.91 -14.47
N ARG A 375 -13.04 24.73 -15.63
CA ARG A 375 -14.50 24.64 -15.77
C ARG A 375 -14.86 23.52 -16.72
N PHE A 376 -16.05 22.96 -16.55
CA PHE A 376 -16.53 21.83 -17.38
C PHE A 376 -16.43 22.13 -18.89
N SER A 377 -16.84 23.32 -19.32
CA SER A 377 -16.75 23.71 -20.74
C SER A 377 -15.32 23.77 -21.26
N ALA A 378 -14.33 24.12 -20.42
CA ALA A 378 -12.93 24.10 -20.83
C ALA A 378 -12.42 22.66 -21.02
N MET A 379 -12.87 21.72 -20.18
CA MET A 379 -12.54 20.30 -20.32
C MET A 379 -13.12 19.71 -21.61
N ILE A 380 -14.35 20.08 -21.97
CA ILE A 380 -14.98 19.67 -23.22
C ILE A 380 -14.27 20.28 -24.43
N ASP A 381 -13.92 21.57 -24.37
CA ASP A 381 -13.17 22.25 -25.43
C ASP A 381 -11.79 21.59 -25.66
N GLU A 382 -11.08 21.24 -24.59
CA GLU A 382 -9.79 20.55 -24.67
C GLU A 382 -9.92 19.15 -25.29
N ALA A 383 -10.94 18.39 -24.90
CA ALA A 383 -11.21 17.08 -25.47
C ALA A 383 -11.61 17.15 -26.95
N ARG A 384 -12.49 18.09 -27.32
CA ARG A 384 -12.87 18.39 -28.71
C ARG A 384 -11.66 18.76 -29.55
N TYR A 385 -10.79 19.61 -29.01
CA TYR A 385 -9.59 20.04 -29.70
C TYR A 385 -8.62 18.87 -29.95
N SER A 386 -8.38 18.02 -28.94
CA SER A 386 -7.54 16.83 -29.09
C SER A 386 -8.07 15.92 -30.19
N ARG A 387 -9.38 15.60 -30.15
CA ARG A 387 -10.01 14.73 -31.15
C ARG A 387 -9.99 15.35 -32.55
N ALA A 388 -10.26 16.65 -32.66
CA ALA A 388 -10.21 17.35 -33.94
C ALA A 388 -8.80 17.30 -34.55
N ARG A 389 -7.75 17.46 -33.74
CA ARG A 389 -6.36 17.36 -34.22
C ARG A 389 -6.05 15.97 -34.78
N GLU A 390 -6.43 14.91 -34.08
CA GLU A 390 -6.26 13.53 -34.54
C GLU A 390 -6.94 13.31 -35.89
N LEU A 391 -8.22 13.67 -36.01
CA LEU A 391 -8.98 13.51 -37.26
C LEU A 391 -8.45 14.37 -38.41
N LEU A 392 -7.93 15.57 -38.12
CA LEU A 392 -7.30 16.43 -39.12
C LEU A 392 -5.96 15.87 -39.60
N MET A 393 -5.21 15.21 -38.72
CA MET A 393 -3.94 14.56 -39.08
C MET A 393 -4.16 13.29 -39.92
N ASP A 394 -5.16 12.49 -39.58
CA ASP A 394 -5.54 11.28 -40.33
C ASP A 394 -5.98 11.60 -41.77
N GLY A 395 -6.64 12.75 -41.99
CA GLY A 395 -6.80 13.31 -43.33
C GLY A 395 -7.93 12.72 -44.19
N HIS A 396 -8.53 11.61 -43.77
CA HIS A 396 -9.56 10.89 -44.52
C HIS A 396 -10.96 11.53 -44.44
N MET A 397 -11.22 12.37 -43.44
CA MET A 397 -12.54 12.99 -43.21
C MET A 397 -12.62 14.42 -43.75
N ALA A 398 -13.76 14.81 -44.33
CA ALA A 398 -14.04 16.21 -44.68
C ALA A 398 -14.17 17.08 -43.42
N ILE A 399 -13.91 18.40 -43.53
CA ILE A 399 -13.94 19.31 -42.37
C ILE A 399 -15.34 19.36 -41.74
N GLU A 400 -16.38 19.30 -42.56
CA GLU A 400 -17.78 19.26 -42.15
C GLU A 400 -18.08 17.99 -41.35
N GLN A 401 -17.53 16.85 -41.77
CA GLN A 401 -17.67 15.57 -41.06
C GLN A 401 -16.91 15.58 -39.74
N ILE A 402 -15.72 16.21 -39.69
CA ILE A 402 -14.97 16.39 -38.44
C ILE A 402 -15.74 17.27 -37.46
N ALA A 403 -16.37 18.35 -37.93
CA ALA A 403 -17.17 19.23 -37.08
C ALA A 403 -18.29 18.46 -36.37
N VAL A 404 -19.02 17.61 -37.11
CA VAL A 404 -20.06 16.74 -36.55
C VAL A 404 -19.44 15.70 -35.61
N ALA A 405 -18.35 15.05 -36.01
CA ALA A 405 -17.70 14.01 -35.21
C ALA A 405 -17.17 14.51 -33.85
N VAL A 406 -16.78 15.78 -33.75
CA VAL A 406 -16.37 16.39 -32.47
C VAL A 406 -17.50 17.16 -31.77
N GLY A 407 -18.75 16.96 -32.23
CA GLY A 407 -19.95 17.41 -31.54
C GLY A 407 -20.27 18.90 -31.72
N PHE A 408 -20.02 19.47 -32.90
CA PHE A 408 -20.56 20.77 -33.31
C PHE A 408 -21.77 20.59 -34.23
N ALA A 409 -22.84 21.34 -33.96
CA ALA A 409 -24.04 21.35 -34.81
C ALA A 409 -23.77 21.98 -36.19
N GLU A 410 -22.81 22.90 -36.30
CA GLU A 410 -22.48 23.59 -37.54
C GLU A 410 -20.96 23.64 -37.80
N PRO A 411 -20.49 23.40 -39.03
CA PRO A 411 -19.08 23.55 -39.42
C PRO A 411 -18.51 24.96 -39.17
N SER A 412 -19.36 25.98 -39.26
CA SER A 412 -19.00 27.38 -39.00
C SER A 412 -18.57 27.61 -37.54
N SER A 413 -19.21 26.90 -36.61
CA SER A 413 -18.96 26.97 -35.17
C SER A 413 -17.68 26.21 -34.81
N PHE A 414 -17.48 25.03 -35.41
CA PHE A 414 -16.23 24.28 -35.30
C PHE A 414 -15.03 25.11 -35.79
N SER A 415 -15.13 25.72 -36.97
CA SER A 415 -14.00 26.48 -37.55
C SER A 415 -13.57 27.65 -36.68
N ARG A 416 -14.52 28.37 -36.08
CA ARG A 416 -14.26 29.45 -35.12
C ARG A 416 -13.62 28.94 -33.83
N ALA A 417 -14.14 27.83 -33.28
CA ALA A 417 -13.59 27.22 -32.08
C ALA A 417 -12.16 26.69 -32.31
N PHE A 418 -11.93 25.98 -33.42
CA PHE A 418 -10.62 25.44 -33.77
C PHE A 418 -9.57 26.55 -33.94
N LYS A 419 -9.94 27.66 -34.61
CA LYS A 419 -9.06 28.83 -34.72
C LYS A 419 -8.73 29.45 -33.37
N ARG A 420 -9.71 29.53 -32.47
CA ARG A 420 -9.49 30.01 -31.10
C ARG A 420 -8.56 29.10 -30.30
N TRP A 421 -8.66 27.78 -30.47
CA TRP A 421 -7.84 26.81 -29.73
C TRP A 421 -6.42 26.68 -30.29
N SER A 422 -6.26 26.67 -31.61
CA SER A 422 -4.98 26.39 -32.29
C SER A 422 -4.23 27.64 -32.75
N GLY A 423 -4.90 28.79 -32.80
CA GLY A 423 -4.38 30.02 -33.41
C GLY A 423 -4.51 30.07 -34.95
N MET A 424 -4.88 28.97 -35.61
CA MET A 424 -4.95 28.86 -37.08
C MET A 424 -6.21 28.13 -37.57
N GLY A 425 -6.53 28.24 -38.86
CA GLY A 425 -7.70 27.57 -39.43
C GLY A 425 -7.54 26.04 -39.46
N ALA A 426 -8.61 25.28 -39.31
CA ALA A 426 -8.57 23.80 -39.36
C ALA A 426 -8.03 23.26 -40.70
N LEU A 427 -8.39 23.90 -41.82
CA LEU A 427 -7.88 23.56 -43.15
C LEU A 427 -6.37 23.85 -43.29
N GLU A 428 -5.93 24.98 -42.73
CA GLU A 428 -4.53 25.37 -42.70
C GLU A 428 -3.70 24.41 -41.84
N TYR A 429 -4.24 24.03 -40.68
CA TYR A 429 -3.65 23.02 -39.79
C TYR A 429 -3.46 21.69 -40.52
N ARG A 430 -4.50 21.18 -41.21
CA ARG A 430 -4.42 19.96 -42.01
C ARG A 430 -3.34 20.04 -43.09
N ARG A 431 -3.28 21.15 -43.84
CA ARG A 431 -2.25 21.33 -44.88
C ARG A 431 -0.84 21.31 -44.30
N GLN A 432 -0.61 21.91 -43.13
CA GLN A 432 0.70 21.88 -42.48
C GLN A 432 1.09 20.50 -41.98
N THR A 433 0.14 19.73 -41.43
CA THR A 433 0.43 18.39 -40.91
C THR A 433 0.66 17.39 -42.04
N GLN A 434 -0.14 17.44 -43.12
CA GLN A 434 0.02 16.57 -44.29
C GLN A 434 1.20 16.97 -45.18
N GLY A 435 1.50 18.26 -45.29
CA GLY A 435 2.65 18.74 -46.06
C GLY A 435 4.02 18.46 -45.42
N ARG A 436 4.06 18.02 -44.15
CA ARG A 436 5.29 17.56 -43.48
C ARG A 436 5.66 16.11 -43.84
N ASP A 437 4.69 15.26 -44.19
CA ASP A 437 4.95 13.86 -44.60
C ASP A 437 5.40 13.72 -46.05
N THR A 438 5.27 14.77 -46.88
CA THR A 438 5.61 14.73 -48.31
C THR A 438 6.94 15.42 -48.66
N ARG A 439 7.86 15.65 -47.70
CA ARG A 439 9.23 16.07 -48.03
C ARG A 439 10.06 14.83 -48.38
N PRO A 440 10.49 14.63 -49.64
CA PRO A 440 11.47 13.60 -49.93
C PRO A 440 12.80 13.99 -49.28
N ALA A 441 13.50 12.98 -48.75
CA ALA A 441 14.84 13.08 -48.17
C ALA A 441 15.88 13.55 -49.19
#